data_AF-A0A4R4X7W3-F1
#
_entry.id   AF-A0A4R4X7W3-F1
#
_cell.length_a   1.000
_cell.length_b   1.000
_cell.length_c   1.000
_cell.angle_alpha   90.00
_cell.angle_beta   90.00
_cell.angle_gamma   90.00
#
_symmetry.space_group_name_H-M   'P 1'
#
loop_
_entity.id
_entity.type
_entity.pdbx_description
1 polymer ?
#
loop_
_entity_poly.entity_id
_entity_poly.type
_entity_poly.pdbx_seq_one_letter_code
_entity_poly.pdbx_strand_id
1 'polypeptide(L)' 'MSGDFLHELETEVEADLSMVAASHPEETAVLPVTEWLVDPADVEREETGLRSLLGAVEALEDDADR' A
#
# COMPACT_ATOMS: atom_id res chain seq x y z
N MET A 1 -2.00 2.54 -24.15
CA MET A 1 -2.60 3.58 -23.30
C MET A 1 -2.94 3.04 -21.92
N SER A 2 -3.40 1.79 -21.77
CA SER A 2 -3.55 1.16 -20.45
C SER A 2 -2.21 0.80 -19.80
N GLY A 3 -1.21 0.33 -20.55
CA GLY A 3 0.11 -0.04 -19.99
C GLY A 3 0.82 1.09 -19.24
N ASP A 4 0.97 2.28 -19.86
CA ASP A 4 1.59 3.43 -19.18
C ASP A 4 0.87 3.85 -17.90
N PHE A 5 -0.47 3.72 -17.88
CA PHE A 5 -1.29 4.01 -16.69
C PHE A 5 -1.11 2.95 -15.60
N LEU A 6 -1.05 1.67 -15.96
CA LEU A 6 -0.85 0.59 -15.00
C LEU A 6 0.54 0.70 -14.34
N HIS A 7 1.56 1.04 -15.11
CA HIS A 7 2.92 1.17 -14.57
C HIS A 7 3.08 2.41 -13.66
N GLU A 8 2.40 3.51 -14.00
CA GLU A 8 2.32 4.68 -13.11
C GLU A 8 1.59 4.31 -11.80
N LEU A 9 0.47 3.58 -11.89
CA LEU A 9 -0.29 3.14 -10.73
C LEU A 9 0.51 2.15 -9.85
N GLU A 10 1.25 1.21 -10.45
CA GLU A 10 2.18 0.31 -9.75
C GLU A 10 3.17 1.12 -8.91
N THR A 11 3.82 2.11 -9.54
CA THR A 11 4.80 3.00 -8.89
C THR A 11 4.19 3.78 -7.72
N GLU A 12 2.97 4.29 -7.87
CA GLU A 12 2.25 5.01 -6.80
C GLU A 12 1.93 4.07 -5.63
N VAL A 13 1.42 2.86 -5.91
CA VAL A 13 1.09 1.88 -4.86
C VAL A 13 2.33 1.42 -4.09
N GLU A 14 3.47 1.25 -4.76
CA GLU A 14 4.74 0.94 -4.09
C GLU A 14 5.23 2.09 -3.20
N ALA A 15 5.03 3.34 -3.61
CA ALA A 15 5.35 4.52 -2.81
C ALA A 15 4.48 4.58 -1.55
N ASP A 16 3.18 4.32 -1.67
CA ASP A 16 2.25 4.29 -0.54
C ASP A 16 2.59 3.15 0.45
N LEU A 17 2.94 1.96 -0.06
CA LEU A 17 3.42 0.85 0.78
C LEU A 17 4.71 1.21 1.54
N SER A 18 5.60 1.98 0.90
CA SER A 18 6.81 2.48 1.55
C SER A 18 6.49 3.48 2.67
N MET A 19 5.45 4.32 2.49
CA MET A 19 4.98 5.23 3.53
C MET A 19 4.36 4.50 4.72
N VAL A 20 3.55 3.46 4.45
CA VAL A 20 3.00 2.57 5.49
C VAL A 20 4.12 1.91 6.29
N ALA A 21 5.15 1.38 5.63
CA ALA A 21 6.29 0.79 6.32
C ALA A 21 7.02 1.81 7.20
N ALA A 22 7.17 3.05 6.71
CA ALA A 22 7.81 4.14 7.45
C ALA A 22 6.95 4.71 8.59
N SER A 23 5.64 4.39 8.66
CA SER A 23 4.79 4.82 9.77
C SER A 23 4.95 3.97 11.02
N HIS A 24 5.72 2.87 10.96
CA HIS A 24 6.00 1.96 12.07
C HIS A 24 4.74 1.59 12.89
N PRO A 25 3.70 1.02 12.25
CA PRO A 25 2.44 0.74 12.92
C PRO A 25 2.60 -0.19 14.13
N GLU A 26 3.55 -1.13 14.09
CA GLU A 26 3.85 -2.02 15.22
C GLU A 26 4.43 -1.28 16.42
N GLU A 27 5.28 -0.27 16.20
CA GLU A 27 5.81 0.58 17.28
C GLU A 27 4.71 1.48 17.85
N THR A 28 3.79 1.94 17.01
CA THR A 28 2.64 2.75 17.46
C THR A 28 1.66 1.90 18.28
N ALA A 29 1.43 0.64 17.90
CA ALA A 29 0.49 -0.26 18.57
C ALA A 29 0.84 -0.58 20.03
N VAL A 30 2.11 -0.43 20.43
CA VAL A 30 2.55 -0.64 21.81
C VAL A 30 2.44 0.62 22.68
N LEU A 31 2.18 1.78 22.09
CA LEU A 31 1.96 3.04 22.82
C LEU A 31 0.55 3.13 23.38
N PRO A 32 0.31 3.96 24.41
CA PRO A 32 -1.04 4.33 24.82
C PRO A 32 -1.80 4.96 23.65
N VAL A 33 -3.10 4.63 23.50
CA VAL A 33 -3.97 5.15 22.43
C VAL A 33 -3.96 6.69 22.33
N THR A 34 -3.77 7.38 23.46
CA THR A 34 -3.67 8.85 23.50
C THR A 34 -2.41 9.42 22.85
N GLU A 35 -1.40 8.58 22.61
CA GLU A 35 -0.11 8.94 22.00
C GLU A 35 -0.01 8.47 20.54
N TRP A 36 -1.05 7.79 20.02
CA TRP A 36 -1.07 7.35 18.64
C TRP A 36 -1.15 8.55 17.69
N LEU A 37 -0.18 8.63 16.77
CA LEU A 37 -0.22 9.58 15.66
C LEU A 37 -1.13 9.08 14.53
N VAL A 38 -1.25 7.77 14.40
CA VAL A 38 -2.09 7.05 13.44
C VAL A 38 -2.64 5.80 14.12
N ASP A 39 -3.87 5.39 13.77
CA ASP A 39 -4.42 4.12 14.25
C ASP A 39 -3.72 2.95 13.54
N PRO A 40 -3.01 2.06 14.26
CA PRO A 40 -2.32 0.92 13.65
C PRO A 40 -3.26 -0.01 12.87
N ALA A 41 -4.53 -0.12 13.27
CA ALA A 41 -5.51 -0.97 12.58
C ALA A 41 -5.95 -0.35 11.24
N ASP A 42 -5.98 0.97 11.13
CA ASP A 42 -6.25 1.64 9.86
C ASP A 42 -5.04 1.51 8.93
N VAL A 43 -3.81 1.60 9.45
CA VAL A 43 -2.58 1.34 8.68
C VAL A 43 -2.55 -0.11 8.15
N GLU A 44 -2.85 -1.10 8.98
CA GLU A 44 -2.90 -2.51 8.56
C GLU A 44 -3.96 -2.74 7.47
N ARG A 45 -5.12 -2.09 7.59
CA ARG A 45 -6.18 -2.16 6.57
C ARG A 45 -5.71 -1.54 5.25
N GLU A 46 -5.08 -0.38 5.30
CA GLU A 46 -4.55 0.30 4.13
C GLU A 46 -3.47 -0.56 3.44
N GLU A 47 -2.52 -1.09 4.21
CA GLU A 47 -1.47 -1.97 3.70
C GLU A 47 -2.04 -3.21 2.98
N THR A 48 -3.06 -3.82 3.58
CA THR A 48 -3.75 -4.98 2.98
C THR A 48 -4.42 -4.59 1.67
N GLY A 49 -5.06 -3.43 1.62
CA GLY A 49 -5.69 -2.89 0.41
C GLY A 49 -4.68 -2.61 -0.70
N LEU A 50 -3.57 -1.94 -0.37
CA LEU A 50 -2.49 -1.62 -1.30
C LEU A 50 -1.84 -2.89 -1.88
N ARG A 51 -1.56 -3.89 -1.04
CA ARG A 51 -1.03 -5.19 -1.52
C ARG A 51 -2.00 -5.91 -2.46
N SER A 52 -3.29 -5.87 -2.16
CA SER A 52 -4.31 -6.44 -3.03
C SER A 52 -4.40 -5.69 -4.37
N LEU A 53 -4.25 -4.37 -4.35
CA LEU A 53 -4.26 -3.53 -5.54
C LEU A 53 -3.01 -3.79 -6.40
N LEU A 54 -1.83 -3.82 -5.79
CA LEU A 54 -0.57 -4.11 -6.48
C LEU A 54 -0.66 -5.43 -7.26
N GLY A 55 -1.09 -6.51 -6.60
CA GLY A 55 -1.25 -7.80 -7.28
C GLY A 55 -2.31 -7.79 -8.39
N ALA A 56 -3.32 -6.90 -8.32
CA ALA A 56 -4.29 -6.74 -9.39
C ALA A 56 -3.73 -5.93 -10.57
N VAL A 57 -2.88 -4.93 -10.31
CA VAL A 57 -2.17 -4.15 -11.33
C VAL A 57 -1.19 -5.04 -12.08
N GLU A 58 -0.31 -5.76 -11.36
CA GLU A 58 0.65 -6.71 -11.92
C GLU A 58 -0.05 -7.74 -12.83
N ALA A 59 -1.17 -8.30 -12.39
CA ALA A 59 -1.93 -9.28 -13.18
C ALA A 59 -2.53 -8.68 -14.47
N LEU A 60 -2.94 -7.41 -14.44
CA LEU A 60 -3.47 -6.72 -15.62
C LEU A 60 -2.37 -6.31 -16.60
N GLU A 61 -1.18 -5.98 -16.11
CA GLU A 61 0.01 -5.72 -16.95
C GLU A 61 0.47 -6.98 -17.66
N ASP A 62 0.58 -8.10 -16.94
CA ASP A 62 0.90 -9.41 -17.52
C ASP A 62 -0.10 -9.81 -18.63
N ASP A 63 -1.39 -9.53 -18.43
CA ASP A 63 -2.43 -9.78 -19.42
C ASP A 63 -2.36 -8.81 -20.62
N ALA A 64 -1.88 -7.58 -20.41
CA ALA A 64 -1.70 -6.58 -21.48
C ALA A 64 -0.45 -6.83 -22.33
N ASP A 65 0.56 -7.48 -21.75
CA ASP A 65 1.83 -7.83 -22.41
C ASP A 65 1.78 -9.16 -23.18
N ARG A 66 0.70 -9.93 -23.04
CA ARG A 66 0.45 -11.20 -23.77
C ARG A 66 -0.19 -11.02 -25.15
#